data_AF-M5BWQ7-F1
#
_entry.id   AF-M5BWQ7-F1
#
_cell.length_a   1.000
_cell.length_b   1.000
_cell.length_c   1.000
_cell.angle_alpha   90.00
_cell.angle_beta   90.00
_cell.angle_gamma   90.00
#
_symmetry.space_group_name_H-M   'P 1'
#
loop_
_entity.id
_entity.type
_entity.pdbx_description
1 polymer ?
#
loop_
_entity_poly.entity_id
_entity_poly.type
_entity_poly.pdbx_seq_one_letter_code
_entity_poly.pdbx_strand_id
1 'polypeptide(L)'
;MPDSSKDCFARDKFADYRDDMGGVGSFSRQNRTLYIGRIKETGPGPETEEIVRRHFKMWGEIVFLRVLQHRSVAFVTYADEANAQFAKEAMACQSMDNDEILNVRWATEDPNPQSKLAEKRRLEEIGSVAIANKLDPRMVDAVRHIRALEDEEAVPEPTSPPEKRQKLIEPEPEPEPEPEPSGILSAQTLEGIRYLAEVRRQQEKALQKKPAATRPAPTGLGGLGGYASDEDDD
;
A
#
# COMPACT_ATOMS: atom_id res chain seq x y z
N MET A 1 -6.64 -3.20 8.30
CA MET A 1 -6.04 -1.90 7.92
C MET A 1 -7.02 -0.83 8.35
N PRO A 2 -6.58 0.24 9.02
CA PRO A 2 -7.43 1.40 9.28
C PRO A 2 -8.00 1.89 7.94
N ASP A 3 -9.26 2.32 7.94
CA ASP A 3 -9.90 2.84 6.74
C ASP A 3 -9.17 4.12 6.30
N SER A 4 -8.48 4.04 5.16
CA SER A 4 -7.71 5.17 4.64
C SER A 4 -8.60 6.32 4.18
N SER A 5 -9.91 6.09 4.00
CA SER A 5 -10.86 7.12 3.55
C SER A 5 -11.29 8.06 4.66
N LYS A 6 -11.06 7.72 5.94
CA LYS A 6 -11.52 8.52 7.09
C LYS A 6 -10.36 9.03 7.94
N ASP A 7 -10.62 10.10 8.67
CA ASP A 7 -9.72 10.61 9.72
C ASP A 7 -10.02 9.96 11.09
N CYS A 8 -9.22 10.28 12.10
CA CYS A 8 -9.36 9.79 13.47
C CYS A 8 -10.66 10.22 14.17
N PHE A 9 -11.39 11.19 13.59
CA PHE A 9 -12.69 11.66 14.06
C PHE A 9 -13.84 11.10 13.21
N ALA A 10 -13.56 10.10 12.37
CA ALA A 10 -14.51 9.47 11.45
C ALA A 10 -15.12 10.42 10.40
N ARG A 11 -14.46 11.55 10.10
CA ARG A 11 -14.80 12.44 8.98
C ARG A 11 -14.20 11.89 7.69
N ASP A 12 -14.91 12.04 6.58
CA ASP A 12 -14.45 11.58 5.27
C ASP A 12 -13.33 12.49 4.74
N LYS A 13 -12.23 11.89 4.28
CA LYS A 13 -11.11 12.58 3.64
C LYS A 13 -11.39 12.79 2.15
N PHE A 14 -10.75 13.81 1.59
CA PHE A 14 -10.91 14.16 0.17
C PHE A 14 -9.82 13.54 -0.70
N ALA A 15 -10.01 13.54 -2.02
CA ALA A 15 -8.99 13.05 -2.95
C ALA A 15 -7.76 13.95 -2.96
N ASP A 16 -7.97 15.27 -2.96
CA ASP A 16 -6.92 16.28 -2.98
C ASP A 16 -6.95 17.15 -1.72
N TYR A 17 -5.81 17.78 -1.43
CA TYR A 17 -5.72 18.80 -0.39
C TYR A 17 -6.43 20.07 -0.86
N ARG A 18 -6.93 20.86 0.11
CA ARG A 18 -7.40 22.22 -0.14
C ARG A 18 -6.22 23.15 -0.43
N ASP A 19 -6.47 24.22 -1.17
CA ASP A 19 -5.44 25.24 -1.50
C ASP A 19 -4.81 25.89 -0.25
N ASP A 20 -5.58 26.01 0.83
CA ASP A 20 -5.12 26.54 2.11
C ASP A 20 -4.41 25.50 3.00
N MET A 21 -4.24 24.27 2.51
CA MET A 21 -3.75 23.10 3.27
C MET A 21 -4.49 22.89 4.60
N GLY A 22 -5.73 23.35 4.69
CA GLY A 22 -6.61 23.18 5.84
C GLY A 22 -7.43 21.88 5.79
N GLY A 23 -8.37 21.76 6.73
CA GLY A 23 -9.35 20.66 6.75
C GLY A 23 -8.78 19.29 7.11
N VAL A 24 -9.48 18.22 6.72
CA VAL A 24 -9.19 16.83 7.11
C VAL A 24 -7.99 16.20 6.41
N GLY A 25 -7.55 16.77 5.28
CA GLY A 25 -6.47 16.24 4.45
C GLY A 25 -6.97 15.33 3.32
N SER A 26 -6.04 14.62 2.69
CA SER A 26 -6.28 13.76 1.53
C SER A 26 -6.06 12.28 1.87
N PHE A 27 -6.85 11.37 1.30
CA PHE A 27 -6.59 9.93 1.40
C PHE A 27 -5.52 9.44 0.41
N SER A 28 -5.18 10.22 -0.62
CA SER A 28 -4.18 9.86 -1.64
C SER A 28 -2.76 9.88 -1.09
N ARG A 29 -2.49 10.75 -0.11
CA ARG A 29 -1.18 10.89 0.53
C ARG A 29 -1.33 10.91 2.04
N GLN A 30 -0.72 9.91 2.68
CA GLN A 30 -0.56 9.89 4.13
C GLN A 30 0.38 11.02 4.58
N ASN A 31 -0.17 12.00 5.30
CA ASN A 31 0.59 13.12 5.81
C ASN A 31 0.58 13.13 7.34
N ARG A 32 1.77 13.09 7.92
CA ARG A 32 2.00 13.08 9.37
C ARG A 32 2.73 14.33 9.85
N THR A 33 2.97 15.27 8.95
CA THR A 33 3.69 16.51 9.22
C THR A 33 2.73 17.69 9.20
N LEU A 34 2.78 18.49 10.26
CA LEU A 34 1.99 19.69 10.43
C LEU A 34 2.89 20.92 10.22
N TYR A 35 2.33 21.90 9.52
CA TYR A 35 2.82 23.27 9.48
C TYR A 35 2.18 24.04 10.62
N ILE A 36 3.00 24.73 11.41
CA ILE A 36 2.56 25.58 12.51
C ILE A 36 3.10 26.97 12.22
N GLY A 37 2.21 27.89 11.88
CA GLY A 37 2.56 29.29 11.63
C GLY A 37 2.11 30.21 12.75
N ARG A 38 2.60 31.45 12.69
CA ARG A 38 2.30 32.53 13.65
C ARG A 38 2.80 32.24 15.06
N ILE A 39 3.93 31.53 15.16
CA ILE A 39 4.60 31.31 16.45
C ILE A 39 5.27 32.61 16.87
N LYS A 40 5.16 33.03 18.14
CA LYS A 40 5.92 34.19 18.61
C LYS A 40 7.30 33.73 19.06
N GLU A 41 8.33 34.35 18.50
CA GLU A 41 9.71 34.05 18.87
C GLU A 41 10.04 34.68 20.23
N THR A 42 10.26 33.84 21.25
CA THR A 42 10.62 34.27 22.60
C THR A 42 12.14 34.41 22.78
N GLY A 43 12.94 33.81 21.90
CA GLY A 43 14.40 33.77 22.04
C GLY A 43 15.11 33.01 20.91
N PRO A 44 16.32 32.46 21.17
CA PRO A 44 17.07 31.64 20.23
C PRO A 44 16.28 30.40 19.78
N GLY A 45 16.57 29.89 18.58
CA GLY A 45 15.81 28.80 17.94
C GLY A 45 15.51 27.58 18.82
N PRO A 46 16.47 27.08 19.63
CA PRO A 46 16.22 25.91 20.49
C PRO A 46 15.19 26.17 21.60
N GLU A 47 15.04 27.40 22.08
CA GLU A 47 14.07 27.72 23.15
C GLU A 47 12.64 27.63 22.63
N THR A 48 12.38 28.22 21.46
CA THR A 48 11.09 28.06 20.76
C THR A 48 10.83 26.59 20.41
N GLU A 49 11.87 25.84 20.04
CA GLU A 49 11.75 24.41 19.76
C GLU A 49 11.28 23.62 20.99
N GLU A 50 11.80 23.94 22.17
CA GLU A 50 11.43 23.27 23.41
C GLU A 50 9.98 23.56 23.81
N ILE A 51 9.53 24.80 23.64
CA ILE A 51 8.13 25.19 23.88
C ILE A 51 7.18 24.42 22.96
N VAL A 52 7.46 24.42 21.65
CA VAL A 52 6.65 23.66 20.67
C VAL A 52 6.67 22.18 21.01
N ARG A 53 7.84 21.62 21.35
CA ARG A 53 7.98 20.22 21.73
C ARG A 53 7.16 19.89 22.97
N ARG A 54 7.15 20.75 23.99
CA ARG A 54 6.41 20.54 25.25
C ARG A 54 4.92 20.43 25.01
N HIS A 55 4.35 21.36 24.24
CA HIS A 55 2.92 21.39 23.93
C HIS A 55 2.50 20.26 22.98
N PHE A 56 3.26 20.03 21.91
CA PHE A 56 2.89 19.04 20.89
C PHE A 56 3.16 17.59 21.35
N LYS A 57 4.10 17.35 22.28
CA LYS A 57 4.38 16.00 22.80
C LYS A 57 3.18 15.38 23.53
N MET A 58 2.23 16.18 24.04
CA MET A 58 1.03 15.66 24.71
C MET A 58 0.08 14.92 23.77
N TRP A 59 0.12 15.24 22.46
CA TRP A 59 -0.81 14.70 21.48
C TRP A 59 -0.28 13.45 20.74
N GLY A 60 1.02 13.14 20.89
CA GLY A 60 1.61 11.95 20.29
C GLY A 60 3.13 11.97 20.24
N GLU A 61 3.71 10.88 19.75
CA GLU A 61 5.17 10.76 19.58
C GLU A 61 5.66 11.58 18.38
N ILE A 62 6.58 12.51 18.66
CA ILE A 62 7.20 13.39 17.67
C ILE A 62 8.49 12.73 17.16
N VAL A 63 8.57 12.51 15.85
CA VAL A 63 9.74 11.93 15.17
C VAL A 63 10.72 13.01 14.76
N PHE A 64 10.21 14.11 14.22
CA PHE A 64 11.02 15.20 13.72
C PHE A 64 10.35 16.53 14.01
N LEU A 65 11.12 17.48 14.52
CA LEU A 65 10.67 18.83 14.81
C LEU A 65 11.73 19.80 14.30
N ARG A 66 11.29 20.81 13.55
CA ARG A 66 12.16 21.89 13.07
C ARG A 66 11.47 23.23 13.15
N VAL A 67 12.12 24.19 13.80
CA VAL A 67 11.66 25.59 13.86
C VAL A 67 12.48 26.44 12.89
N LEU A 68 11.79 27.26 12.10
CA LEU A 68 12.35 28.29 11.24
C LEU A 68 12.04 29.65 11.86
N GLN A 69 13.00 30.19 12.61
CA GLN A 69 12.84 31.46 13.34
C GLN A 69 12.46 32.62 12.42
N HIS A 70 13.25 32.94 11.40
CA HIS A 70 12.97 34.07 10.49
C HIS A 70 11.59 34.07 9.79
N ARG A 71 10.88 32.93 9.78
CA ARG A 71 9.53 32.84 9.20
C ARG A 71 8.45 32.67 10.25
N SER A 72 8.82 32.50 11.52
CA SER A 72 7.92 32.21 12.63
C SER A 72 7.05 30.96 12.35
N VAL A 73 7.69 29.92 11.81
CA VAL A 73 7.09 28.65 11.40
C VAL A 73 7.79 27.48 12.04
N ALA A 74 7.03 26.47 12.45
CA ALA A 74 7.55 25.17 12.83
C ALA A 74 6.94 24.05 11.99
N PHE A 75 7.70 22.97 11.82
CA PHE A 75 7.26 21.72 11.23
C PHE A 75 7.36 20.62 12.29
N VAL A 76 6.24 19.96 12.56
CA VAL A 76 6.16 18.84 13.51
C VAL A 76 5.71 17.60 12.77
N THR A 77 6.54 16.56 12.78
CA THR A 77 6.27 15.25 12.16
C THR A 77 6.01 14.23 13.25
N TYR A 78 4.83 13.64 13.24
CA TYR A 78 4.45 12.57 14.16
C TYR A 78 4.81 11.18 13.63
N ALA A 79 4.87 10.20 14.53
CA ALA A 79 5.01 8.80 14.18
C ALA A 79 3.80 8.30 13.39
N ASP A 80 2.60 8.59 13.90
CA ASP A 80 1.32 8.18 13.34
C ASP A 80 0.56 9.35 12.70
N GLU A 81 -0.19 9.05 11.64
CA GLU A 81 -1.08 10.01 10.97
C GLU A 81 -2.23 10.44 11.89
N ALA A 82 -2.79 9.52 12.67
CA ALA A 82 -3.90 9.80 13.58
C ALA A 82 -3.52 10.86 14.64
N ASN A 83 -2.30 10.78 15.18
CA ASN A 83 -1.80 11.77 16.13
C ASN A 83 -1.64 13.14 15.47
N ALA A 84 -1.21 13.19 14.22
CA ALA A 84 -1.12 14.45 13.47
C ALA A 84 -2.51 15.05 13.21
N GLN A 85 -3.50 14.24 12.83
CA GLN A 85 -4.88 14.70 12.65
C GLN A 85 -5.46 15.25 13.96
N PHE A 86 -5.25 14.53 15.07
CA PHE A 86 -5.72 14.94 16.39
C PHE A 86 -5.04 16.23 16.87
N ALA A 87 -3.72 16.30 16.78
CA ALA A 87 -2.94 17.48 17.16
C ALA A 87 -3.30 18.71 16.33
N LYS A 88 -3.61 18.54 15.03
CA LYS A 88 -4.05 19.62 14.17
C LYS A 88 -5.33 20.27 14.69
N GLU A 89 -6.35 19.47 14.98
CA GLU A 89 -7.64 19.99 15.46
C GLU A 89 -7.52 20.55 16.88
N ALA A 90 -6.72 19.91 17.74
CA ALA A 90 -6.54 20.34 19.12
C ALA A 90 -5.78 21.66 19.25
N MET A 91 -4.76 21.88 18.42
CA MET A 91 -3.89 23.07 18.50
C MET A 91 -4.27 24.18 17.52
N ALA A 92 -5.23 23.96 16.61
CA ALA A 92 -5.72 25.00 15.73
C ALA A 92 -6.35 26.14 16.53
N CYS A 93 -5.93 27.37 16.26
CA CYS A 93 -6.40 28.57 16.96
C CYS A 93 -6.18 28.58 18.48
N GLN A 94 -5.27 27.75 19.00
CA GLN A 94 -4.84 27.78 20.39
C GLN A 94 -3.65 28.71 20.57
N SER A 95 -3.42 29.11 21.82
CA SER A 95 -2.20 29.77 22.27
C SER A 95 -1.27 28.80 22.98
N MET A 96 0.03 29.07 22.87
CA MET A 96 1.06 28.45 23.70
C MET A 96 1.44 29.43 24.82
N ASP A 97 2.73 29.66 25.06
CA ASP A 97 3.22 30.42 26.22
C ASP A 97 3.18 31.95 26.02
N ASN A 98 2.99 32.46 24.78
CA ASN A 98 3.08 33.90 24.48
C ASN A 98 1.81 34.53 23.89
N ASP A 99 0.63 33.96 24.15
CA ASP A 99 -0.69 34.46 23.67
C ASP A 99 -0.80 34.62 22.15
N GLU A 100 -0.03 33.83 21.39
CA GLU A 100 -0.14 33.74 19.94
C GLU A 100 -1.36 32.93 19.51
N ILE A 101 -1.93 33.23 18.34
CA ILE A 101 -2.99 32.42 17.75
C ILE A 101 -2.37 31.58 16.65
N LEU A 102 -2.16 30.30 16.97
CA LEU A 102 -1.50 29.36 16.08
C LEU A 102 -2.34 29.08 14.83
N ASN A 103 -1.63 29.00 13.71
CA ASN A 103 -2.20 28.59 12.44
C ASN A 103 -1.64 27.22 12.05
N VAL A 104 -2.42 26.17 12.33
CA VAL A 104 -2.02 24.78 12.09
C VAL A 104 -2.63 24.26 10.80
N ARG A 105 -1.77 23.79 9.89
CA ARG A 105 -2.13 23.30 8.55
C ARG A 105 -1.37 22.02 8.21
N TRP A 106 -1.83 21.32 7.18
CA TRP A 106 -1.08 20.21 6.60
C TRP A 106 0.22 20.72 5.96
N ALA A 107 1.34 20.03 6.22
CA ALA A 107 2.60 20.40 5.62
C ALA A 107 2.68 19.92 4.16
N THR A 108 3.29 20.73 3.31
CA THR A 108 3.75 20.31 1.99
C THR A 108 4.98 19.41 2.12
N GLU A 109 5.37 18.75 1.03
CA GLU A 109 6.61 17.97 1.01
C GLU A 109 7.82 18.87 1.29
N ASP A 110 8.72 18.38 2.15
CA ASP A 110 9.97 19.08 2.44
C ASP A 110 10.80 19.20 1.14
N PRO A 111 11.25 20.41 0.74
CA PRO A 111 12.13 20.57 -0.41
C PRO A 111 13.48 19.87 -0.26
N ASN A 112 13.92 19.55 0.96
CA ASN A 112 15.21 18.92 1.21
C ASN A 112 15.27 17.49 0.63
N PRO A 113 16.21 17.18 -0.29
CA PRO A 113 16.32 15.83 -0.87
C PRO A 113 16.60 14.74 0.16
N GLN A 114 17.32 15.04 1.25
CA GLN A 114 17.63 14.07 2.30
C GLN A 114 16.37 13.67 3.08
N SER A 115 15.52 14.64 3.42
CA SER A 115 14.23 14.39 4.07
C SER A 115 13.31 13.54 3.19
N LYS A 116 13.28 13.81 1.87
CA LYS A 116 12.51 13.02 0.90
C LYS A 116 13.00 11.57 0.82
N LEU A 117 14.31 11.37 0.80
CA LEU A 117 14.90 10.04 0.74
C LEU A 117 14.62 9.25 2.02
N ALA A 118 14.73 9.90 3.19
CA ALA A 118 14.41 9.29 4.47
C ALA A 118 12.94 8.86 4.55
N GLU A 119 12.01 9.72 4.10
CA GLU A 119 10.58 9.38 4.10
C GLU A 119 10.26 8.26 3.10
N LYS A 120 10.85 8.32 1.90
CA LYS A 120 10.71 7.26 0.89
C LYS A 120 11.19 5.91 1.43
N ARG A 121 12.37 5.89 2.06
CA ARG A 121 12.94 4.68 2.67
C ARG A 121 12.03 4.12 3.76
N ARG A 122 11.46 4.98 4.62
CA ARG A 122 10.50 4.56 5.65
C ARG A 122 9.25 3.95 5.02
N LEU A 123 8.70 4.58 3.98
CA LEU A 123 7.51 4.09 3.29
C LEU A 123 7.77 2.73 2.62
N GLU A 124 8.95 2.55 2.02
CA GLU A 124 9.39 1.27 1.47
C GLU A 124 9.53 0.19 2.56
N GLU A 125 10.09 0.53 3.72
CA GLU A 125 10.21 -0.40 4.85
C GLU A 125 8.84 -0.83 5.39
N ILE A 126 7.93 0.12 5.66
CA ILE A 126 6.56 -0.16 6.09
C ILE A 126 5.82 -0.99 5.03
N GLY A 127 5.99 -0.64 3.75
CA GLY A 127 5.43 -1.38 2.63
C GLY A 127 5.94 -2.81 2.56
N SER A 128 7.25 -3.01 2.73
CA SER A 128 7.87 -4.34 2.70
C SER A 128 7.37 -5.23 3.83
N VAL A 129 7.24 -4.70 5.04
CA VAL A 129 6.71 -5.43 6.20
C VAL A 129 5.24 -5.77 6.00
N ALA A 130 4.45 -4.83 5.47
CA ALA A 130 3.03 -5.05 5.19
C ALA A 130 2.80 -6.10 4.08
N ILE A 131 3.67 -6.14 3.06
CA ILE A 131 3.64 -7.17 2.01
C ILE A 131 4.08 -8.52 2.58
N ALA A 132 5.19 -8.57 3.31
CA ALA A 132 5.70 -9.81 3.91
C ALA A 132 4.67 -10.47 4.82
N ASN A 133 3.96 -9.68 5.63
CA ASN A 133 2.90 -10.19 6.50
C ASN A 133 1.66 -10.70 5.75
N LYS A 134 1.47 -10.30 4.49
CA LYS A 134 0.33 -10.73 3.65
C LYS A 134 0.69 -11.85 2.67
N LEU A 135 1.98 -12.15 2.48
CA LEU A 135 2.44 -13.09 1.46
C LEU A 135 2.39 -14.52 1.99
N ASP A 136 1.70 -15.40 1.27
CA ASP A 136 1.67 -16.84 1.57
C ASP A 136 3.06 -17.46 1.31
N PRO A 137 3.58 -18.36 2.17
CA PRO A 137 4.82 -19.09 1.95
C PRO A 137 4.98 -19.68 0.53
N ARG A 138 3.89 -20.18 -0.08
CA ARG A 138 3.94 -20.73 -1.46
C ARG A 138 4.24 -19.67 -2.50
N MET A 139 3.73 -18.44 -2.32
CA MET A 139 4.00 -17.33 -3.24
C MET A 139 5.45 -16.86 -3.12
N VAL A 140 6.01 -16.90 -1.91
CA VAL A 140 7.43 -16.57 -1.68
C VAL A 140 8.34 -17.54 -2.44
N ASP A 141 8.07 -18.84 -2.35
CA ASP A 141 8.84 -19.87 -3.05
C ASP A 141 8.69 -19.76 -4.58
N ALA A 142 7.48 -19.49 -5.08
CA ALA A 142 7.24 -19.28 -6.50
C ALA A 142 7.99 -18.06 -7.05
N VAL A 143 7.98 -16.92 -6.34
CA VAL A 143 8.72 -15.71 -6.74
C VAL A 143 10.23 -15.95 -6.69
N ARG A 144 10.72 -16.71 -5.70
CA ARG A 144 12.13 -17.11 -5.63
C ARG A 144 12.53 -17.98 -6.83
N HIS A 145 11.68 -18.94 -7.22
CA HIS A 145 11.92 -19.78 -8.40
C HIS A 145 11.93 -18.98 -9.70
N ILE A 146 10.99 -18.05 -9.88
CA ILE A 146 10.96 -17.17 -11.05
C ILE A 146 12.24 -16.33 -11.12
N ARG A 147 12.63 -15.72 -9.99
CA ARG A 147 13.85 -14.92 -9.92
C ARG A 147 15.11 -15.74 -10.19
N ALA A 148 15.18 -16.98 -9.68
CA ALA A 148 16.29 -17.88 -9.97
C ALA A 148 16.36 -18.22 -11.47
N LEU A 149 15.23 -18.45 -12.13
CA LEU A 149 15.18 -18.70 -13.57
C LEU A 149 15.51 -17.44 -14.40
N GLU A 150 15.17 -16.24 -13.92
CA GLU A 150 15.54 -14.96 -14.54
C GLU A 150 17.04 -14.65 -14.39
N ASP A 151 17.63 -14.99 -13.24
CA ASP A 151 19.06 -14.82 -12.97
C ASP A 151 19.92 -15.93 -13.64
N GLU A 152 19.33 -17.04 -14.10
CA GLU A 152 19.99 -18.18 -14.76
C GLU A 152 20.11 -18.06 -16.31
N GLU A 153 20.57 -16.91 -16.81
CA GLU A 153 21.39 -16.87 -18.05
C GLU A 153 22.88 -17.17 -17.75
N ALA A 154 23.19 -17.59 -16.52
CA ALA A 154 24.48 -18.14 -16.13
C ALA A 154 24.27 -19.39 -15.26
N VAL A 155 24.12 -20.55 -15.90
CA VAL A 155 24.11 -21.86 -15.24
C VAL A 155 25.56 -22.35 -15.08
N PRO A 156 26.16 -22.35 -13.88
CA PRO A 156 27.33 -23.21 -13.64
C PRO A 156 26.84 -24.65 -13.45
N GLU A 157 27.33 -25.57 -14.30
CA GLU A 157 27.07 -26.99 -14.18
C GLU A 157 27.34 -27.50 -12.74
N PRO A 158 26.44 -28.29 -12.14
CA PRO A 158 26.68 -28.84 -10.81
C PRO A 158 27.81 -29.87 -10.87
N THR A 159 28.97 -29.50 -10.30
CA THR A 159 30.05 -30.44 -10.01
C THR A 159 29.65 -31.29 -8.80
N SER A 160 29.49 -32.59 -9.04
CA SER A 160 29.25 -33.58 -7.99
C SER A 160 30.51 -33.78 -7.12
N PRO A 161 30.39 -33.96 -5.78
CA PRO A 161 31.55 -34.25 -4.92
C PRO A 161 31.94 -35.73 -5.02
N PRO A 162 33.24 -36.10 -4.85
CA PRO A 162 33.68 -37.48 -4.99
C PRO A 162 33.45 -38.26 -3.70
N GLU A 163 32.58 -39.29 -3.75
CA GLU A 163 32.39 -40.21 -2.64
C GLU A 163 33.49 -41.29 -2.59
N LYS A 164 34.01 -41.53 -1.39
CA LYS A 164 35.06 -42.50 -1.08
C LYS A 164 34.56 -43.93 -1.23
N ARG A 165 35.25 -44.71 -2.05
CA ARG A 165 35.11 -46.17 -2.18
C ARG A 165 35.30 -46.89 -0.83
N GLN A 166 34.26 -47.56 -0.34
CA GLN A 166 34.39 -48.74 0.51
C GLN A 166 33.84 -49.96 -0.26
N LYS A 167 34.58 -51.06 -0.17
CA LYS A 167 34.51 -52.21 -1.07
C LYS A 167 33.79 -53.37 -0.39
N LEU A 168 32.93 -54.02 -1.18
CA LEU A 168 32.50 -55.42 -1.12
C LEU A 168 31.38 -55.81 -0.14
N ILE A 169 30.21 -56.17 -0.67
CA ILE A 169 29.78 -57.57 -0.89
C ILE A 169 28.49 -57.55 -1.72
N GLU A 170 28.51 -58.25 -2.86
CA GLU A 170 27.36 -58.48 -3.75
C GLU A 170 26.49 -59.63 -3.22
N PRO A 171 25.16 -59.48 -3.27
CA PRO A 171 24.24 -60.60 -3.50
C PRO A 171 23.60 -60.53 -4.91
N GLU A 172 23.37 -61.70 -5.49
CA GLU A 172 22.82 -61.96 -6.84
C GLU A 172 21.50 -61.23 -7.18
N PRO A 173 21.22 -60.98 -8.48
CA PRO A 173 20.11 -60.15 -8.92
C PRO A 173 18.78 -60.91 -8.98
N GLU A 174 17.74 -60.37 -8.35
CA GLU A 174 16.35 -60.66 -8.69
C GLU A 174 15.97 -59.88 -9.96
N PRO A 175 15.12 -60.43 -10.86
CA PRO A 175 14.79 -59.75 -12.11
C PRO A 175 13.84 -58.56 -11.85
N GLU A 176 14.37 -57.34 -11.97
CA GLU A 176 13.58 -56.11 -12.02
C GLU A 176 12.78 -56.03 -13.34
N PRO A 177 11.52 -55.56 -13.32
CA PRO A 177 10.75 -55.32 -14.55
C PRO A 177 11.38 -54.18 -15.36
N GLU A 178 11.43 -54.35 -16.69
CA GLU A 178 12.07 -53.44 -17.64
C GLU A 178 11.66 -51.96 -17.45
N PRO A 179 12.58 -51.00 -17.61
CA PRO A 179 12.26 -49.59 -17.55
C PRO A 179 11.42 -49.19 -18.78
N GLU A 180 10.19 -48.74 -18.56
CA GLU A 180 9.38 -48.15 -19.64
C GLU A 180 10.12 -46.95 -20.25
N PRO A 181 10.11 -46.79 -21.59
CA PRO A 181 10.84 -45.71 -22.23
C PRO A 181 10.28 -44.36 -21.77
N SER A 182 11.09 -43.61 -21.03
CA SER A 182 10.86 -42.21 -20.66
C SER A 182 11.03 -41.29 -21.88
N GLY A 183 10.26 -41.57 -22.93
CA GLY A 183 10.14 -40.74 -24.11
C GLY A 183 8.84 -39.93 -24.06
N ILE A 184 8.80 -38.87 -24.86
CA ILE A 184 7.68 -37.95 -25.09
C ILE A 184 6.37 -38.66 -25.53
N LEU A 185 6.42 -39.98 -25.78
CA LEU A 185 5.32 -40.84 -26.23
C LEU A 185 5.02 -41.98 -25.22
N SER A 186 5.36 -41.82 -23.93
CA SER A 186 5.02 -42.82 -22.91
C SER A 186 3.49 -43.03 -22.84
N ALA A 187 3.06 -44.25 -22.49
CA ALA A 187 1.65 -44.60 -22.41
C ALA A 187 0.87 -43.66 -21.48
N GLN A 188 1.50 -43.24 -20.37
CA GLN A 188 0.92 -42.31 -19.40
C GLN A 188 0.78 -40.89 -19.97
N THR A 189 1.72 -40.43 -20.79
CA THR A 189 1.63 -39.12 -21.45
C THR A 189 0.53 -39.11 -22.52
N LEU A 190 0.36 -40.19 -23.28
CA LEU A 190 -0.72 -40.31 -24.27
C LEU A 190 -2.11 -40.35 -23.64
N GLU A 191 -2.24 -40.98 -22.47
CA GLU A 191 -3.48 -40.94 -21.68
C GLU A 191 -3.78 -39.53 -21.16
N GLY A 192 -2.76 -38.80 -20.70
CA GLY A 192 -2.88 -37.39 -20.31
C GLY A 192 -3.31 -36.48 -21.46
N ILE A 193 -2.77 -36.68 -22.66
CA ILE A 193 -3.15 -35.93 -23.87
C ILE A 193 -4.61 -36.22 -24.28
N ARG A 194 -5.05 -37.49 -24.20
CA ARG A 194 -6.45 -37.84 -24.47
C ARG A 194 -7.40 -37.21 -23.46
N TYR A 195 -7.04 -37.23 -22.18
CA TYR A 195 -7.84 -36.62 -21.11
C TYR A 195 -8.00 -35.10 -21.32
N LEU A 196 -6.92 -34.39 -21.66
CA LEU A 196 -6.96 -32.96 -21.95
C LEU A 196 -7.83 -32.62 -23.16
N ALA A 197 -7.79 -33.45 -24.21
CA ALA A 197 -8.66 -33.29 -25.38
C ALA A 197 -10.15 -33.46 -25.02
N GLU A 198 -10.47 -34.39 -24.13
CA GLU A 198 -11.83 -34.66 -23.66
C GLU A 198 -12.39 -33.50 -22.83
N VAL A 199 -11.58 -32.95 -21.92
CA VAL A 199 -11.93 -31.78 -21.08
C VAL A 199 -12.20 -30.55 -21.96
N ARG A 200 -11.37 -30.31 -22.97
CA ARG A 200 -11.56 -29.19 -23.91
C ARG A 200 -12.86 -29.34 -24.70
N ARG A 201 -13.17 -30.56 -25.17
CA ARG A 201 -14.42 -30.86 -25.86
C ARG A 201 -15.65 -30.66 -24.97
N GLN A 202 -15.55 -30.94 -23.67
CA GLN A 202 -16.61 -30.67 -22.70
C GLN A 202 -16.78 -29.17 -22.45
N GLN A 203 -15.69 -28.40 -22.36
CA GLN A 203 -15.77 -26.94 -22.27
C GLN A 203 -16.41 -26.31 -23.51
N GLU A 204 -16.06 -26.77 -24.70
CA GLU A 204 -16.67 -26.29 -25.95
C GLU A 204 -18.17 -26.62 -26.02
N LYS A 205 -18.58 -27.82 -25.58
CA LYS A 205 -20.01 -28.17 -25.45
C LYS A 205 -20.74 -27.33 -24.40
N ALA A 206 -20.07 -26.95 -23.30
CA ALA A 206 -20.64 -26.09 -22.27
C ALA A 206 -20.82 -24.64 -22.75
N LEU A 207 -19.89 -24.15 -23.58
CA LEU A 207 -19.96 -22.82 -24.20
C LEU A 207 -21.09 -22.71 -25.24
N GLN A 208 -21.38 -23.79 -25.98
CA GLN A 208 -22.47 -23.83 -26.96
C GLN A 208 -23.89 -23.94 -26.33
N LYS A 209 -23.99 -24.22 -25.02
CA LYS A 209 -25.28 -24.48 -24.34
C LYS A 209 -25.85 -23.30 -23.54
N LYS A 210 -25.27 -22.10 -23.64
CA LYS A 210 -25.86 -20.89 -23.04
C LYS A 210 -26.98 -20.34 -23.95
N PRO A 211 -28.26 -20.35 -23.54
CA PRO A 211 -29.29 -19.61 -24.26
C PRO A 211 -29.03 -18.11 -24.13
N ALA A 212 -29.28 -17.37 -25.21
CA ALA A 212 -29.16 -15.91 -25.24
C ALA A 212 -30.10 -15.27 -24.19
N ALA A 213 -29.54 -14.45 -23.31
CA ALA A 213 -30.30 -13.73 -22.30
C ALA A 213 -31.24 -12.71 -22.97
N THR A 214 -32.53 -12.79 -22.68
CA THR A 214 -33.55 -11.82 -23.09
C THR A 214 -33.39 -10.52 -22.30
N ARG A 215 -33.32 -9.37 -22.99
CA ARG A 215 -33.27 -8.03 -22.37
C ARG A 215 -34.62 -7.70 -21.71
N PRO A 216 -34.68 -7.12 -20.49
CA PRO A 216 -35.92 -6.63 -19.92
C PRO A 216 -36.34 -5.27 -20.52
N ALA A 217 -37.65 -5.06 -20.63
CA ALA A 217 -38.29 -3.85 -21.17
C ALA A 217 -38.20 -2.65 -20.21
N PRO A 218 -38.20 -1.40 -20.71
CA PRO A 218 -38.10 -0.21 -19.87
C PRO A 218 -39.46 0.12 -19.21
N THR A 219 -39.50 0.09 -17.88
CA THR A 219 -40.59 0.62 -17.06
C THR A 219 -40.49 2.15 -16.99
N GLY A 220 -41.54 2.84 -17.45
CA GLY A 220 -41.68 4.28 -17.40
C GLY A 220 -41.89 4.79 -15.97
N LEU A 221 -41.18 5.87 -15.63
CA LEU A 221 -41.44 6.70 -14.46
C LEU A 221 -42.60 7.65 -14.79
N GLY A 222 -43.76 7.40 -14.21
CA GLY A 222 -44.83 8.39 -14.05
C GLY A 222 -44.98 8.69 -12.57
N GLY A 223 -44.75 9.94 -12.17
CA GLY A 223 -45.08 10.38 -10.81
C GLY A 223 -44.45 11.71 -10.40
N LEU A 224 -45.34 12.68 -10.14
CA LEU A 224 -45.20 13.85 -9.25
C LEU A 224 -44.41 15.03 -9.84
N GLY A 225 -45.05 16.11 -10.28
CA GLY A 225 -45.60 17.18 -9.41
C GLY A 225 -44.63 18.38 -9.51
N GLY A 226 -44.93 19.41 -10.30
CA GLY A 226 -45.72 20.56 -9.86
C GLY A 226 -44.81 21.65 -9.29
N TYR A 227 -44.41 22.63 -10.11
CA TYR A 227 -44.12 23.99 -9.65
C TYR A 227 -44.19 24.98 -10.82
N ALA A 228 -45.00 26.00 -10.63
CA ALA A 228 -45.23 27.12 -11.54
C ALA A 228 -44.39 28.33 -11.09
N SER A 229 -43.94 29.14 -12.04
CA SER A 229 -43.65 30.58 -11.95
C SER A 229 -43.60 31.09 -13.41
N ASP A 230 -44.50 31.94 -13.93
CA ASP A 230 -44.78 33.35 -13.57
C ASP A 230 -43.52 34.19 -13.89
N GLU A 231 -43.44 35.23 -14.74
CA GLU A 231 -44.30 36.27 -15.35
C GLU A 231 -43.48 36.80 -16.58
N ASP A 232 -44.05 36.98 -17.77
CA ASP A 232 -44.58 38.22 -18.40
C ASP A 232 -43.60 39.05 -19.26
N ASP A 233 -44.26 39.68 -20.25
CA ASP A 233 -43.88 40.42 -21.46
C ASP A 233 -42.85 41.58 -21.36
N ASP A 234 -42.35 41.92 -22.57
CA ASP A 234 -41.51 43.05 -23.05
C ASP A 234 -39.97 42.99 -22.95
#